data_AF-S9QAA1-F1
#
_entry.id   AF-S9QAA1-F1
#
_cell.length_a   1.000
_cell.length_b   1.000
_cell.length_c   1.000
_cell.angle_alpha   90.00
_cell.angle_beta   90.00
_cell.angle_gamma   90.00
#
_symmetry.space_group_name_H-M   'P 1'
#
loop_
_entity.id
_entity.type
_entity.pdbx_description
1 polymer ?
#
loop_
_entity_poly.entity_id
_entity_poly.type
_entity_poly.pdbx_seq_one_letter_code
_entity_poly.pdbx_strand_id
1 'polypeptide(L)'
;MRELLKATIIGLLSFTTAAQAQHMDSVAPDALYDSTLVSKLEYGLVCPSGNSTKMPAPGTHLGFITQRDQSQRIEHTTQIVPLSEGIGFGVDVHLPDGLELRDAEITVTHPPYPGTDVTTESWTSSLLPQASNLNFFLFEFPFEMVAGEWGIQASHDGRLVYSVSFNVVDPSRIPHLSRYCDGALMS
;
A
#
# COMPACT_ATOMS: atom_id res chain seq x y z
N MET A 1 41.22 57.66 27.71
CA MET A 1 41.14 58.12 26.31
C MET A 1 40.81 56.88 25.47
N ARG A 2 39.64 56.71 24.82
CA ARG A 2 38.87 57.66 23.96
C ARG A 2 39.82 58.29 22.92
N GLU A 3 39.72 58.17 21.60
CA GLU A 3 38.70 57.66 20.66
C GLU A 3 39.41 56.95 19.45
N LEU A 4 38.82 56.40 18.38
CA LEU A 4 37.42 56.25 17.90
C LEU A 4 37.32 55.02 16.92
N LEU A 5 36.08 54.65 16.60
CA LEU A 5 35.57 53.67 15.62
C LEU A 5 35.95 53.91 14.14
N LYS A 6 36.15 52.84 13.36
CA LYS A 6 35.68 52.75 11.95
C LYS A 6 35.14 51.36 11.64
N ALA A 7 33.86 51.29 11.30
CA ALA A 7 33.21 50.08 10.81
C ALA A 7 33.39 49.94 9.29
N THR A 8 33.52 48.71 8.81
CA THR A 8 33.37 48.38 7.39
C THR A 8 32.48 47.15 7.29
N ILE A 9 31.22 47.37 6.91
CA ILE A 9 30.26 46.31 6.62
C ILE A 9 30.50 45.86 5.17
N ILE A 10 30.92 44.61 4.99
CA ILE A 10 30.81 43.91 3.70
C ILE A 10 29.91 42.72 3.95
N GLY A 11 28.64 42.85 3.58
CA GLY A 11 27.71 41.73 3.57
C GLY A 11 27.98 40.86 2.36
N LEU A 12 28.27 39.58 2.57
CA LEU A 12 28.01 38.55 1.57
C LEU A 12 26.85 37.69 2.04
N LEU A 13 25.75 37.80 1.29
CA LEU A 13 24.65 36.85 1.29
C LEU A 13 25.19 35.50 0.82
N SER A 14 25.34 34.55 1.73
CA SER A 14 25.62 33.15 1.40
C SER A 14 24.32 32.35 1.57
N PHE A 15 23.79 31.91 0.43
CA PHE A 15 22.48 31.31 0.27
C PHE A 15 22.25 30.12 1.22
N THR A 16 21.15 30.18 1.97
CA THR A 16 20.55 28.99 2.58
C THR A 16 19.96 28.12 1.46
N THR A 17 20.75 27.22 0.89
CA THR A 17 20.23 26.15 0.03
C THR A 17 19.51 25.11 0.89
N ALA A 18 18.26 25.39 1.25
CA ALA A 18 17.29 24.41 1.72
C ALA A 18 16.87 23.49 0.54
N ALA A 19 17.84 22.75 0.00
CA ALA A 19 17.73 21.94 -1.21
C ALA A 19 18.50 20.61 -1.04
N GLN A 20 18.56 20.08 0.18
CA GLN A 20 19.12 18.78 0.53
C GLN A 20 18.19 18.05 1.49
N ALA A 21 17.00 17.70 1.00
CA ALA A 21 16.02 16.83 1.69
C ALA A 21 15.17 16.02 0.69
N GLN A 22 15.78 15.61 -0.43
CA GLN A 22 15.25 14.57 -1.33
C GLN A 22 16.33 13.51 -1.50
N HIS A 23 16.80 12.97 -0.37
CA HIS A 23 17.59 11.74 -0.37
C HIS A 23 16.63 10.55 -0.49
N MET A 24 17.04 9.50 -1.20
CA MET A 24 16.18 8.40 -1.63
C MET A 24 15.97 7.35 -0.52
N ASP A 25 15.55 7.78 0.67
CA ASP A 25 15.25 6.91 1.82
C ASP A 25 13.73 6.60 1.92
N SER A 26 13.06 6.44 0.78
CA SER A 26 11.72 5.82 0.71
C SER A 26 11.88 4.30 0.70
N VAL A 27 12.38 3.76 1.81
CA VAL A 27 12.04 2.40 2.22
C VAL A 27 10.67 2.54 2.88
N ALA A 28 9.63 2.05 2.21
CA ALA A 28 8.31 1.92 2.83
C ALA A 28 8.48 1.16 4.15
N PRO A 29 7.87 1.60 5.27
CA PRO A 29 8.18 1.04 6.58
C PRO A 29 7.94 -0.47 6.63
N ASP A 30 8.69 -1.14 7.51
CA ASP A 30 8.68 -2.61 7.66
C ASP A 30 7.26 -3.16 7.79
N ALA A 31 7.03 -4.33 7.19
CA ALA A 31 5.80 -5.09 7.39
C ALA A 31 5.70 -5.56 8.86
N LEU A 32 4.62 -5.17 9.54
CA LEU A 32 4.36 -5.49 10.95
C LEU A 32 3.24 -6.53 11.07
N TYR A 33 3.36 -7.48 12.00
CA TYR A 33 2.30 -8.43 12.30
C TYR A 33 2.39 -8.98 13.74
N ASP A 34 1.25 -9.38 14.29
CA ASP A 34 1.19 -10.13 15.55
C ASP A 34 1.51 -11.60 15.28
N SER A 35 2.71 -12.04 15.64
CA SER A 35 3.18 -13.41 15.43
C SER A 35 2.47 -14.47 16.29
N THR A 36 1.57 -14.07 17.21
CA THR A 36 0.64 -14.98 17.89
C THR A 36 -0.62 -15.24 17.07
N LEU A 37 -0.93 -14.36 16.10
CA LEU A 37 -2.11 -14.43 15.23
C LEU A 37 -1.77 -14.85 13.79
N VAL A 38 -0.57 -14.51 13.31
CA VAL A 38 -0.11 -14.78 11.93
C VAL A 38 1.11 -15.70 11.94
N SER A 39 0.99 -16.86 11.32
CA SER A 39 2.05 -17.86 11.17
C SER A 39 2.94 -17.61 9.95
N LYS A 40 2.40 -16.97 8.91
CA LYS A 40 3.13 -16.54 7.71
C LYS A 40 2.49 -15.26 7.16
N LEU A 41 3.31 -14.29 6.80
CA LEU A 41 2.92 -13.05 6.10
C LEU A 41 3.58 -13.05 4.72
N GLU A 42 2.79 -12.82 3.68
CA GLU A 42 3.26 -12.60 2.30
C GLU A 42 2.65 -11.30 1.78
N TYR A 43 3.41 -10.53 1.02
CA TYR A 43 2.95 -9.26 0.45
C TYR A 43 3.64 -8.96 -0.87
N GLY A 44 3.01 -8.15 -1.70
CA GLY A 44 3.58 -7.70 -2.97
C GLY A 44 2.59 -7.73 -4.12
N LEU A 45 3.08 -7.92 -5.34
CA LEU A 45 2.25 -7.85 -6.55
C LEU A 45 1.31 -9.05 -6.66
N VAL A 46 0.10 -8.78 -7.12
CA VAL A 46 -0.94 -9.74 -7.46
C VAL A 46 -1.29 -9.54 -8.93
N CYS A 47 -1.53 -10.63 -9.67
CA CYS A 47 -2.02 -10.58 -11.05
C CYS A 47 -3.46 -11.12 -11.12
N PRO A 48 -4.48 -10.24 -11.02
CA PRO A 48 -5.85 -10.69 -10.82
C PRO A 48 -6.42 -11.43 -12.04
N SER A 49 -6.96 -12.62 -11.82
CA SER A 49 -7.62 -13.45 -12.83
C SER A 49 -9.07 -13.78 -12.48
N GLY A 50 -9.77 -14.42 -13.41
CA GLY A 50 -11.13 -14.94 -13.19
C GLY A 50 -12.23 -13.88 -13.20
N ASN A 51 -13.46 -14.34 -12.97
CA ASN A 51 -14.59 -13.43 -12.86
C ASN A 51 -14.62 -12.80 -11.46
N SER A 52 -15.49 -11.83 -11.28
CA SER A 52 -15.68 -11.20 -10.00
C SER A 52 -17.11 -10.79 -9.71
N THR A 53 -17.49 -10.89 -8.45
CA THR A 53 -18.77 -10.45 -7.90
C THR A 53 -18.56 -9.28 -6.95
N LYS A 54 -19.44 -8.27 -7.03
CA LYS A 54 -19.43 -7.14 -6.11
C LYS A 54 -20.07 -7.52 -4.78
N MET A 55 -19.37 -7.27 -3.69
CA MET A 55 -19.84 -7.47 -2.31
C MET A 55 -20.02 -6.12 -1.62
N PRO A 56 -21.11 -5.87 -0.87
CA PRO A 56 -21.33 -4.60 -0.19
C PRO A 56 -20.19 -4.28 0.80
N ALA A 57 -19.64 -3.08 0.69
CA ALA A 57 -18.60 -2.57 1.57
C ALA A 57 -18.77 -1.05 1.74
N PRO A 58 -19.72 -0.57 2.57
CA PRO A 58 -20.06 0.85 2.68
C PRO A 58 -18.91 1.76 3.16
N GLY A 59 -17.82 1.20 3.68
CA GLY A 59 -16.59 1.92 4.05
C GLY A 59 -15.62 2.16 2.89
N THR A 60 -15.92 1.71 1.66
CA THR A 60 -15.14 1.97 0.44
C THR A 60 -15.67 3.20 -0.30
N HIS A 61 -14.85 3.81 -1.18
CA HIS A 61 -15.30 4.97 -1.97
C HIS A 61 -16.50 4.63 -2.87
N LEU A 62 -16.53 3.40 -3.40
CA LEU A 62 -17.57 2.91 -4.31
C LEU A 62 -18.74 2.20 -3.60
N GLY A 63 -18.64 1.96 -2.28
CA GLY A 63 -19.62 1.22 -1.49
C GLY A 63 -19.63 -0.31 -1.71
N PHE A 64 -18.65 -0.85 -2.44
CA PHE A 64 -18.48 -2.29 -2.69
C PHE A 64 -17.00 -2.66 -2.84
N ILE A 65 -16.67 -3.92 -2.53
CA ILE A 65 -15.41 -4.57 -2.94
C ILE A 65 -15.68 -5.58 -4.06
N THR A 66 -14.63 -5.93 -4.81
CA THR A 66 -14.67 -6.90 -5.91
C THR A 66 -14.06 -8.23 -5.46
N GLN A 67 -14.89 -9.25 -5.18
CA GLN A 67 -14.40 -10.60 -4.82
C GLN A 67 -14.21 -11.45 -6.08
N ARG A 68 -13.04 -12.08 -6.23
CA ARG A 68 -12.67 -12.95 -7.35
C ARG A 68 -13.16 -14.38 -7.12
N ASP A 69 -13.57 -15.08 -8.19
CA ASP A 69 -14.03 -16.49 -8.13
C ASP A 69 -12.87 -17.50 -8.08
N GLN A 70 -11.71 -17.13 -8.62
CA GLN A 70 -10.47 -17.90 -8.62
C GLN A 70 -9.56 -17.48 -7.45
N SER A 71 -8.87 -18.46 -6.86
CA SER A 71 -7.80 -18.21 -5.88
C SER A 71 -6.68 -17.38 -6.50
N GLN A 72 -6.41 -16.23 -5.90
CA GLN A 72 -5.30 -15.33 -6.25
C GLN A 72 -4.10 -15.61 -5.33
N ARG A 73 -2.93 -15.04 -5.64
CA ARG A 73 -1.72 -15.16 -4.79
C ARG A 73 -0.81 -13.94 -4.93
N ILE A 74 0.13 -13.80 -4.00
CA ILE A 74 1.31 -12.94 -4.20
C ILE A 74 2.20 -13.61 -5.25
N GLU A 75 2.44 -12.92 -6.37
CA GLU A 75 3.30 -13.38 -7.45
C GLU A 75 4.75 -12.89 -7.28
N HIS A 76 4.92 -11.69 -6.74
CA HIS A 76 6.24 -11.09 -6.53
C HIS A 76 6.31 -10.28 -5.24
N THR A 77 7.19 -10.68 -4.32
CA THR A 77 7.39 -9.99 -3.04
C THR A 77 8.11 -8.65 -3.23
N THR A 78 7.40 -7.56 -2.94
CA THR A 78 7.90 -6.17 -3.02
C THR A 78 7.00 -5.25 -2.21
N GLN A 79 7.54 -4.12 -1.74
CA GLN A 79 6.74 -2.98 -1.26
C GLN A 79 6.70 -1.84 -2.30
N ILE A 80 7.38 -1.96 -3.43
CA ILE A 80 7.38 -0.98 -4.52
C ILE A 80 6.45 -1.49 -5.62
N VAL A 81 5.40 -0.71 -5.92
CA VAL A 81 4.30 -1.10 -6.81
C VAL A 81 4.27 -0.18 -8.04
N PRO A 82 4.23 -0.70 -9.27
CA PRO A 82 4.08 0.14 -10.45
C PRO A 82 2.66 0.69 -10.55
N LEU A 83 2.53 1.99 -10.80
CA LEU A 83 1.24 2.62 -11.12
C LEU A 83 0.80 2.23 -12.54
N SER A 84 0.26 1.03 -12.68
CA SER A 84 -0.18 0.44 -13.95
C SER A 84 -1.53 -0.24 -13.80
N GLU A 85 -2.38 -0.07 -14.81
CA GLU A 85 -3.61 -0.85 -14.98
C GLU A 85 -3.27 -2.36 -15.01
N GLY A 86 -4.17 -3.18 -14.46
CA GLY A 86 -4.04 -4.65 -14.44
C GLY A 86 -3.04 -5.23 -13.42
N ILE A 87 -2.25 -4.40 -12.73
CA ILE A 87 -1.38 -4.83 -11.64
C ILE A 87 -2.06 -4.53 -10.31
N GLY A 88 -2.28 -5.57 -9.51
CA GLY A 88 -2.71 -5.45 -8.12
C GLY A 88 -1.54 -5.54 -7.15
N PHE A 89 -1.78 -5.18 -5.90
CA PHE A 89 -0.85 -5.40 -4.80
C PHE A 89 -1.62 -5.72 -3.51
N GLY A 90 -1.08 -6.61 -2.68
CA GLY A 90 -1.83 -7.15 -1.56
C GLY A 90 -0.98 -7.76 -0.46
N VAL A 91 -1.68 -8.24 0.55
CA VAL A 91 -1.16 -8.96 1.71
C VAL A 91 -1.95 -10.24 1.89
N ASP A 92 -1.27 -11.39 1.91
CA ASP A 92 -1.82 -12.69 2.28
C ASP A 92 -1.25 -13.11 3.65
N VAL A 93 -2.11 -13.64 4.51
CA VAL A 93 -1.73 -14.14 5.83
C VAL A 93 -2.20 -15.56 6.03
N HIS A 94 -1.32 -16.38 6.59
CA HIS A 94 -1.70 -17.68 7.11
C HIS A 94 -1.83 -17.57 8.63
N LEU A 95 -2.90 -18.12 9.17
CA LEU A 95 -3.14 -18.22 10.61
C LEU A 95 -2.58 -19.55 11.14
N PRO A 96 -2.23 -19.66 12.44
CA PRO A 96 -2.01 -20.95 13.10
C PRO A 96 -3.24 -21.87 12.99
N ASP A 97 -3.00 -23.19 12.97
CA ASP A 97 -4.09 -24.17 12.93
C ASP A 97 -5.08 -24.00 14.10
N GLY A 98 -6.37 -23.99 13.78
CA GLY A 98 -7.44 -23.82 14.76
C GLY A 98 -7.70 -22.37 15.22
N LEU A 99 -6.94 -21.38 14.74
CA LEU A 99 -7.26 -19.97 14.92
C LEU A 99 -8.09 -19.47 13.74
N GLU A 100 -9.28 -18.93 14.02
CA GLU A 100 -10.09 -18.15 13.10
C GLU A 100 -10.23 -16.72 13.65
N LEU A 101 -10.12 -15.71 12.78
CA LEU A 101 -10.38 -14.31 13.12
C LEU A 101 -11.58 -13.85 12.29
N ARG A 102 -12.76 -13.91 12.90
CA ARG A 102 -14.04 -13.55 12.27
C ARG A 102 -14.29 -12.06 12.48
N ASP A 103 -14.93 -11.43 11.52
CA ASP A 103 -15.21 -9.99 11.57
C ASP A 103 -13.94 -9.11 11.75
N ALA A 104 -12.83 -9.53 11.12
CA ALA A 104 -11.62 -8.74 11.03
C ALA A 104 -11.85 -7.52 10.11
N GLU A 105 -11.54 -6.33 10.61
CA GLU A 105 -11.63 -5.09 9.83
C GLU A 105 -10.36 -4.93 8.99
N ILE A 106 -10.53 -5.00 7.67
CA ILE A 106 -9.51 -4.71 6.67
C ILE A 106 -9.57 -3.22 6.36
N THR A 107 -8.42 -2.57 6.29
CA THR A 107 -8.30 -1.14 5.99
C THR A 107 -7.22 -0.92 4.94
N VAL A 108 -7.57 -0.22 3.86
CA VAL A 108 -6.63 0.31 2.88
C VAL A 108 -6.48 1.80 3.11
N THR A 109 -5.25 2.29 3.21
CA THR A 109 -4.95 3.73 3.24
C THR A 109 -4.20 4.14 1.98
N HIS A 110 -4.45 5.35 1.49
CA HIS A 110 -3.90 5.83 0.22
C HIS A 110 -3.89 7.36 0.14
N PRO A 111 -3.13 7.96 -0.80
CA PRO A 111 -3.24 9.38 -1.10
C PRO A 111 -4.62 9.68 -1.71
N PRO A 112 -5.17 10.90 -1.52
CA PRO A 112 -6.57 11.18 -1.84
C PRO A 112 -6.88 10.99 -3.33
N TYR A 113 -8.01 10.36 -3.65
CA TYR A 113 -8.46 10.25 -5.05
C TYR A 113 -8.75 11.63 -5.65
N PRO A 114 -8.45 11.87 -6.95
CA PRO A 114 -8.63 13.17 -7.58
C PRO A 114 -10.05 13.74 -7.40
N GLY A 115 -10.14 14.91 -6.77
CA GLY A 115 -11.42 15.59 -6.51
C GLY A 115 -12.16 15.11 -5.26
N THR A 116 -11.52 14.32 -4.39
CA THR A 116 -12.08 13.85 -3.11
C THR A 116 -11.07 14.05 -1.97
N ASP A 117 -11.55 13.95 -0.72
CA ASP A 117 -10.70 13.84 0.48
C ASP A 117 -10.60 12.38 0.99
N VAL A 118 -11.04 11.39 0.19
CA VAL A 118 -11.06 9.98 0.58
C VAL A 118 -9.63 9.42 0.53
N THR A 119 -9.12 9.01 1.69
CA THR A 119 -7.75 8.50 1.90
C THR A 119 -7.73 7.16 2.63
N THR A 120 -8.90 6.58 2.89
CA THR A 120 -9.08 5.34 3.64
C THR A 120 -10.33 4.63 3.17
N GLU A 121 -10.21 3.33 2.96
CA GLU A 121 -11.31 2.43 2.65
C GLU A 121 -11.30 1.24 3.62
N SER A 122 -12.48 0.76 4.03
CA SER A 122 -12.56 -0.39 4.93
C SER A 122 -13.73 -1.34 4.64
N TRP A 123 -13.51 -2.61 5.01
CA TRP A 123 -14.50 -3.66 4.97
C TRP A 123 -14.17 -4.76 5.98
N THR A 124 -15.19 -5.51 6.36
CA THR A 124 -15.07 -6.63 7.28
C THR A 124 -14.87 -7.95 6.51
N SER A 125 -13.96 -8.81 6.98
CA SER A 125 -13.66 -10.12 6.40
C SER A 125 -13.44 -11.19 7.48
N SER A 126 -13.46 -12.47 7.11
CA SER A 126 -13.00 -13.56 7.98
C SER A 126 -11.64 -14.05 7.53
N LEU A 127 -10.67 -14.08 8.45
CA LEU A 127 -9.36 -14.70 8.23
C LEU A 127 -9.43 -16.13 8.81
N LEU A 128 -9.15 -17.12 7.97
CA LEU A 128 -9.34 -18.54 8.28
C LEU A 128 -8.01 -19.31 8.22
N PRO A 129 -7.84 -20.37 9.04
CA PRO A 129 -6.66 -21.22 8.95
C PRO A 129 -6.74 -22.08 7.70
N GLN A 130 -5.59 -22.47 7.14
CA GLN A 130 -5.48 -23.32 5.95
C GLN A 130 -6.13 -22.76 4.66
N ALA A 131 -6.49 -21.47 4.65
CA ALA A 131 -6.94 -20.73 3.48
C ALA A 131 -5.94 -19.62 3.13
N SER A 132 -5.95 -19.17 1.88
CA SER A 132 -5.42 -17.84 1.54
C SER A 132 -6.37 -16.79 2.11
N ASN A 133 -5.81 -15.80 2.77
CA ASN A 133 -6.52 -14.65 3.31
C ASN A 133 -6.06 -13.36 2.61
N LEU A 134 -5.73 -13.48 1.32
CA LEU A 134 -5.27 -12.37 0.48
C LEU A 134 -6.31 -11.26 0.44
N ASN A 135 -5.91 -10.09 0.92
CA ASN A 135 -6.59 -8.82 0.68
C ASN A 135 -5.67 -7.97 -0.20
N PHE A 136 -6.18 -7.52 -1.35
CA PHE A 136 -5.39 -6.80 -2.33
C PHE A 136 -6.19 -5.64 -2.94
N PHE A 137 -5.48 -4.60 -3.36
CA PHE A 137 -6.01 -3.51 -4.16
C PHE A 137 -5.61 -3.72 -5.62
N LEU A 138 -6.52 -3.39 -6.54
CA LEU A 138 -6.28 -3.34 -7.98
C LEU A 138 -6.77 -1.99 -8.47
N PHE A 139 -5.99 -1.32 -9.31
CA PHE A 139 -6.45 -0.11 -10.00
C PHE A 139 -7.48 -0.52 -11.07
N GLU A 140 -8.77 -0.58 -10.69
CA GLU A 140 -9.90 -0.91 -11.56
C GLU A 140 -10.44 0.34 -12.28
N PHE A 141 -10.21 1.54 -11.72
CA PHE A 141 -10.70 2.81 -12.25
C PHE A 141 -9.59 3.88 -12.38
N PRO A 142 -9.63 4.77 -13.40
CA PRO A 142 -8.61 5.79 -13.59
C PRO A 142 -8.41 6.79 -12.43
N PHE A 143 -9.41 6.97 -11.56
CA PHE A 143 -9.27 7.85 -10.38
C PHE A 143 -8.49 7.18 -9.23
N GLU A 144 -8.39 5.85 -9.22
CA GLU A 144 -7.64 5.09 -8.22
C GLU A 144 -6.14 5.09 -8.52
N MET A 145 -5.75 5.48 -9.74
CA MET A 145 -4.37 5.54 -10.18
C MET A 145 -3.61 6.72 -9.56
N VAL A 146 -3.31 6.63 -8.25
CA VAL A 146 -2.62 7.65 -7.46
C VAL A 146 -1.28 7.13 -6.92
N ALA A 147 -0.19 7.78 -7.32
CA ALA A 147 1.14 7.50 -6.81
C ALA A 147 1.36 8.05 -5.39
N GLY A 148 2.17 7.37 -4.59
CA GLY A 148 2.47 7.74 -3.20
C GLY A 148 2.48 6.52 -2.26
N GLU A 149 2.46 6.79 -0.96
CA GLU A 149 2.39 5.74 0.07
C GLU A 149 0.96 5.23 0.21
N TRP A 150 0.81 3.91 0.12
CA TRP A 150 -0.39 3.13 0.37
C TRP A 150 -0.15 2.19 1.57
N GLY A 151 -1.21 1.75 2.22
CA GLY A 151 -1.14 0.76 3.31
C GLY A 151 -2.28 -0.24 3.23
N ILE A 152 -2.01 -1.49 3.61
CA ILE A 152 -3.04 -2.51 3.81
C ILE A 152 -2.86 -3.09 5.22
N GLN A 153 -3.93 -3.01 6.01
CA GLN A 153 -3.96 -3.41 7.42
C GLN A 153 -5.13 -4.35 7.67
N ALA A 154 -4.97 -5.29 8.60
CA ALA A 154 -6.08 -5.99 9.23
C ALA A 154 -6.04 -5.81 10.75
N SER A 155 -7.21 -5.64 11.36
CA SER A 155 -7.37 -5.61 12.82
C SER A 155 -8.57 -6.47 13.26
N HIS A 156 -8.52 -7.00 14.48
CA HIS A 156 -9.56 -7.85 15.06
C HIS A 156 -9.66 -7.54 16.56
N ASP A 157 -10.87 -7.32 17.09
CA ASP A 157 -11.11 -6.85 18.47
C ASP A 157 -10.26 -5.63 18.88
N GLY A 158 -10.00 -4.71 17.94
CA GLY A 158 -9.14 -3.55 18.15
C GLY A 158 -7.63 -3.85 18.28
N ARG A 159 -7.21 -5.10 18.08
CA ARG A 159 -5.80 -5.50 17.99
C ARG A 159 -5.34 -5.52 16.54
N LEU A 160 -4.11 -5.10 16.30
CA LEU A 160 -3.46 -5.24 15.00
C LEU A 160 -3.18 -6.72 14.70
N VAL A 161 -3.58 -7.19 13.52
CA VAL A 161 -3.23 -8.52 12.99
C VAL A 161 -1.99 -8.39 12.11
N TYR A 162 -2.06 -7.51 11.10
CA TYR A 162 -0.93 -7.11 10.26
C TYR A 162 -1.10 -5.67 9.76
N SER A 163 0.01 -5.01 9.39
CA SER A 163 0.07 -3.77 8.63
C SER A 163 1.26 -3.81 7.67
N VAL A 164 1.03 -3.51 6.38
CA VAL A 164 2.07 -3.45 5.35
C VAL A 164 1.90 -2.16 4.55
N SER A 165 2.98 -1.38 4.44
CA SER A 165 3.03 -0.20 3.57
C SER A 165 3.62 -0.53 2.21
N PHE A 166 3.15 0.18 1.18
CA PHE A 166 3.59 0.08 -0.20
C PHE A 166 3.84 1.48 -0.78
N ASN A 167 4.89 1.65 -1.57
CA ASN A 167 5.11 2.87 -2.34
C ASN A 167 4.69 2.62 -3.80
N VAL A 168 3.61 3.27 -4.22
CA VAL A 168 3.11 3.23 -5.60
C VAL A 168 3.83 4.29 -6.43
N VAL A 169 4.56 3.84 -7.45
CA VAL A 169 5.53 4.65 -8.20
C VAL A 169 5.23 4.70 -9.70
N ASP A 170 5.70 5.74 -10.36
CA ASP A 170 5.66 5.84 -11.83
C ASP A 170 6.33 4.60 -12.47
N PRO A 171 5.64 3.89 -13.39
CA PRO A 171 6.11 2.63 -13.97
C PRO A 171 7.43 2.78 -14.73
N SER A 172 7.74 3.96 -15.28
CA SER A 172 9.01 4.23 -15.96
C SER A 172 10.24 4.10 -15.05
N ARG A 173 10.06 4.20 -13.72
CA ARG A 173 11.12 3.99 -12.73
C ARG A 173 11.41 2.52 -12.44
N ILE A 174 10.42 1.65 -12.66
CA ILE A 174 10.49 0.20 -12.42
C ILE A 174 9.91 -0.60 -13.61
N PRO A 175 10.50 -0.48 -14.81
CA PRO A 175 9.95 -1.07 -16.03
C PRO A 175 9.90 -2.61 -16.00
N HIS A 176 10.69 -3.25 -15.13
CA HIS A 176 10.69 -4.70 -14.94
C HIS A 176 9.47 -5.23 -14.15
N LEU A 177 8.88 -4.41 -13.26
CA LEU A 177 7.65 -4.76 -12.54
C LEU A 177 6.39 -4.31 -13.29
N SER A 178 6.50 -3.24 -14.07
CA SER A 178 5.37 -2.59 -14.76
C SER A 178 4.70 -3.43 -15.85
N ARG A 179 5.27 -4.59 -16.18
CA ARG A 179 4.77 -5.57 -17.16
C ARG A 179 4.62 -6.96 -16.57
N TYR A 180 4.64 -7.07 -15.24
CA TYR A 180 4.74 -8.35 -14.54
C TYR A 180 3.52 -9.25 -14.84
N CYS A 181 2.32 -8.66 -14.95
CA CYS A 181 1.08 -9.39 -15.20
C CYS A 181 0.72 -9.55 -16.69
N ASP A 182 1.49 -9.01 -17.64
CA ASP A 182 1.24 -9.12 -19.09
C ASP A 182 1.08 -10.58 -19.56
N GLY A 183 1.74 -11.53 -18.87
CA GLY A 183 1.69 -12.96 -19.20
C GLY A 183 0.40 -13.68 -18.77
N ALA A 184 -0.38 -13.11 -17.85
CA ALA A 184 -1.60 -13.73 -17.31
C ALA A 184 -2.80 -13.64 -18.26
N LEU A 185 -2.75 -12.76 -19.26
CA LEU A 185 -3.81 -12.58 -20.27
C LEU A 185 -3.76 -13.62 -21.41
N MET A 186 -2.88 -14.63 -21.33
CA MET A 186 -2.63 -15.63 -22.38
C MET A 186 -2.83 -17.09 -21.93
N SER A 187 -3.42 -17.32 -20.74
CA SER A 187 -3.65 -18.64 -20.14
C SER A 187 -5.13 -18.93 -19.89
#